data_AF-A0A2H0JBD3-F1
#
_entry.id   AF-A0A2H0JBD3-F1
#
_cell.length_a   1.000
_cell.length_b   1.000
_cell.length_c   1.000
_cell.angle_alpha   90.00
_cell.angle_beta   90.00
_cell.angle_gamma   90.00
#
_symmetry.space_group_name_H-M   'P 1'
#
loop_
_entity.id
_entity.type
_entity.pdbx_description
1 polymer ?
#
loop_
_entity_poly.entity_id
_entity_poly.type
_entity_poly.pdbx_seq_one_letter_code
_entity_poly.pdbx_strand_id
1 'polypeptide(L)'
;MTTKAAPSAQSISFGLAPTLSVGGTGTVTATGGASGNAVTFTSTTQTVCTTSGTNGSTVTALAAGNCTIVADQAGNANYTAAPQATQIIAVSAGAQSVSFGPVPAISVGGSGTVSATGGASGNAVTFTSTTPTICTTGGTNG
;
A
#
# COMPACT_ATOMS: atom_id res chain seq x y z
N MET A 1 -13.09 45.06 -31.45
CA MET A 1 -12.30 43.86 -31.10
C MET A 1 -11.87 44.00 -29.65
N THR A 2 -12.47 43.23 -28.73
CA THR A 2 -12.02 43.19 -27.34
C THR A 2 -10.98 42.08 -27.21
N THR A 3 -9.73 42.43 -26.96
CA THR A 3 -8.67 41.46 -26.66
C THR A 3 -8.92 40.90 -25.26
N LYS A 4 -9.57 39.74 -25.17
CA LYS A 4 -9.70 39.00 -23.92
C LYS A 4 -8.30 38.66 -23.40
N ALA A 5 -7.99 39.11 -22.19
CA ALA A 5 -6.72 38.80 -21.53
C ALA A 5 -6.55 37.27 -21.38
N ALA A 6 -5.31 36.79 -21.52
CA ALA A 6 -5.00 35.38 -21.32
C ALA A 6 -5.21 34.97 -19.84
N PRO A 7 -5.70 33.75 -19.56
CA PRO A 7 -5.83 33.25 -18.19
C PRO A 7 -4.47 33.16 -17.48
N SER A 8 -4.44 33.43 -16.17
CA SER A 8 -3.24 33.34 -15.33
C SER A 8 -2.86 31.90 -14.99
N ALA A 9 -1.58 31.65 -14.72
CA ALA A 9 -1.14 30.32 -14.26
C ALA A 9 -1.56 30.04 -12.81
N GLN A 10 -1.64 28.75 -12.46
CA GLN A 10 -1.87 28.26 -11.09
C GLN A 10 -1.08 26.97 -10.84
N SER A 11 -0.98 26.53 -9.59
CA SER A 11 -0.19 25.38 -9.16
C SER A 11 -0.90 24.51 -8.13
N ILE A 12 -0.42 23.28 -7.98
CA ILE A 12 -0.80 22.32 -6.94
C ILE A 12 0.42 22.06 -6.06
N SER A 13 0.24 21.98 -4.75
CA SER A 13 1.28 21.54 -3.80
C SER A 13 0.75 20.41 -2.93
N PHE A 14 1.40 19.25 -2.97
CA PHE A 14 1.08 18.16 -2.04
C PHE A 14 1.41 18.54 -0.59
N GLY A 15 0.62 17.98 0.33
CA GLY A 15 0.98 17.90 1.74
C GLY A 15 1.97 16.75 2.01
N LEU A 16 2.11 16.38 3.28
CA LEU A 16 2.94 15.25 3.65
C LEU A 16 2.36 13.93 3.12
N ALA A 17 3.23 13.06 2.62
CA ALA A 17 2.85 11.71 2.23
C ALA A 17 2.44 10.90 3.48
N PRO A 18 1.34 10.12 3.42
CA PRO A 18 0.99 9.23 4.51
C PRO A 18 1.99 8.07 4.64
N THR A 19 2.11 7.51 5.84
CA THR A 19 2.81 6.24 6.05
C THR A 19 1.88 5.09 5.72
N LEU A 20 2.32 4.15 4.87
CA LEU A 20 1.52 3.01 4.44
C LEU A 20 2.26 1.68 4.61
N SER A 21 1.50 0.66 4.95
CA SER A 21 1.89 -0.76 4.87
C SER A 21 0.82 -1.54 4.12
N VAL A 22 1.17 -2.69 3.56
CA VAL A 22 0.22 -3.56 2.82
C VAL A 22 -1.04 -3.83 3.65
N GLY A 23 -2.21 -3.59 3.07
CA GLY A 23 -3.52 -3.70 3.71
C GLY A 23 -3.97 -2.45 4.46
N GLY A 24 -3.10 -1.45 4.61
CA GLY A 24 -3.43 -0.16 5.22
C GLY A 24 -4.06 0.84 4.25
N THR A 25 -4.64 1.90 4.81
CA THR A 25 -5.17 3.05 4.08
C THR A 25 -4.60 4.35 4.63
N GLY A 26 -4.48 5.36 3.78
CA GLY A 26 -4.00 6.69 4.16
C GLY A 26 -4.62 7.76 3.27
N THR A 27 -4.62 8.99 3.77
CA THR A 27 -5.19 10.12 3.02
C THR A 27 -4.08 10.98 2.45
N VAL A 28 -4.16 11.27 1.16
CA VAL A 28 -3.32 12.30 0.52
C VAL A 28 -4.05 13.64 0.56
N THR A 29 -3.27 14.70 0.65
CA THR A 29 -3.78 16.08 0.62
C THR A 29 -2.95 16.90 -0.34
N ALA A 30 -3.58 17.89 -0.96
CA ALA A 30 -2.88 18.88 -1.76
C ALA A 30 -3.64 20.21 -1.70
N THR A 31 -2.89 21.29 -1.69
CA THR A 31 -3.41 22.65 -1.82
C THR A 31 -3.49 22.99 -3.31
N GLY A 32 -4.70 23.23 -3.80
CA GLY A 32 -4.94 23.69 -5.17
C GLY A 32 -4.71 25.19 -5.35
N GLY A 33 -4.65 25.62 -6.60
CA GLY A 33 -4.41 27.01 -6.99
C GLY A 33 -5.68 27.85 -7.05
N ALA A 34 -5.48 29.11 -7.49
CA ALA A 34 -6.47 30.18 -7.43
C ALA A 34 -7.73 29.97 -8.29
N SER A 35 -7.81 28.93 -9.13
CA SER A 35 -9.06 28.58 -9.80
C SER A 35 -10.17 28.18 -8.83
N GLY A 36 -9.82 27.73 -7.62
CA GLY A 36 -10.78 27.22 -6.63
C GLY A 36 -11.41 25.88 -7.00
N ASN A 37 -11.03 25.29 -8.14
CA ASN A 37 -11.50 23.97 -8.54
C ASN A 37 -10.90 22.88 -7.65
N ALA A 38 -11.64 21.77 -7.52
CA ALA A 38 -11.18 20.62 -6.75
C ALA A 38 -9.88 20.03 -7.31
N VAL A 39 -9.01 19.59 -6.40
CA VAL A 39 -7.86 18.74 -6.74
C VAL A 39 -8.32 17.29 -6.73
N THR A 40 -8.04 16.56 -7.80
CA THR A 40 -8.32 15.13 -7.94
C THR A 40 -7.04 14.32 -7.89
N PHE A 41 -7.09 13.16 -7.24
CA PHE A 41 -5.96 12.27 -7.03
C PHE A 41 -6.16 10.95 -7.78
N THR A 42 -5.11 10.44 -8.41
CA THR A 42 -5.15 9.16 -9.11
C THR A 42 -3.84 8.40 -8.90
N SER A 43 -3.93 7.10 -8.60
CA SER A 43 -2.75 6.24 -8.59
C SER A 43 -2.32 5.91 -10.01
N THR A 44 -1.03 6.01 -10.34
CA THR A 44 -0.44 5.50 -11.59
C THR A 44 0.17 4.10 -11.44
N THR A 45 0.21 3.59 -10.22
CA THR A 45 0.74 2.26 -9.86
C THR A 45 -0.36 1.42 -9.22
N GLN A 46 -1.41 1.07 -9.99
CA GLN A 46 -2.62 0.45 -9.42
C GLN A 46 -2.38 -0.95 -8.82
N THR A 47 -1.27 -1.61 -9.15
CA THR A 47 -0.87 -2.89 -8.53
C THR A 47 -0.26 -2.71 -7.14
N VAL A 48 0.25 -1.52 -6.81
CA VAL A 48 0.85 -1.18 -5.52
C VAL A 48 -0.17 -0.50 -4.62
N CYS A 49 -0.99 0.40 -5.18
CA CYS A 49 -2.01 1.12 -4.42
C CYS A 49 -3.15 1.63 -5.32
N THR A 50 -4.34 1.77 -4.76
CA THR A 50 -5.51 2.36 -5.43
C THR A 50 -5.97 3.63 -4.73
N THR A 51 -6.66 4.50 -5.48
CA THR A 51 -7.25 5.75 -4.98
C THR A 51 -8.77 5.66 -4.97
N SER A 52 -9.42 6.21 -3.95
CA SER A 52 -10.87 6.20 -3.76
C SER A 52 -11.31 7.38 -2.88
N GLY A 53 -12.58 7.42 -2.48
CA GLY A 53 -13.12 8.50 -1.66
C GLY A 53 -13.27 9.82 -2.42
N THR A 54 -13.46 10.92 -1.69
CA THR A 54 -13.71 12.23 -2.28
C THR A 54 -12.54 12.67 -3.13
N ASN A 55 -12.78 12.86 -4.43
CA ASN A 55 -11.77 13.23 -5.43
C ASN A 55 -10.57 12.26 -5.49
N GLY A 56 -10.70 11.01 -5.00
CA GLY A 56 -9.61 10.04 -5.00
C GLY A 56 -8.60 10.17 -3.84
N SER A 57 -8.90 10.97 -2.80
CA SER A 57 -7.94 11.28 -1.73
C SER A 57 -7.57 10.11 -0.80
N THR A 58 -8.37 9.04 -0.77
CA THR A 58 -8.08 7.85 0.04
C THR A 58 -7.23 6.87 -0.76
N VAL A 59 -5.99 6.64 -0.31
CA VAL A 59 -5.06 5.66 -0.88
C VAL A 59 -5.14 4.35 -0.10
N THR A 60 -5.32 3.24 -0.80
CA THR A 60 -5.30 1.88 -0.24
C THR A 60 -4.06 1.14 -0.72
N ALA A 61 -3.27 0.60 0.20
CA ALA A 61 -2.04 -0.13 -0.09
C ALA A 61 -2.32 -1.61 -0.39
N LEU A 62 -1.91 -2.07 -1.57
CA LEU A 62 -2.14 -3.44 -2.05
C LEU A 62 -0.88 -4.30 -2.02
N ALA A 63 0.28 -3.71 -2.32
CA ALA A 63 1.57 -4.41 -2.33
C ALA A 63 2.68 -3.51 -1.81
N ALA A 64 3.74 -4.12 -1.27
CA ALA A 64 4.92 -3.38 -0.85
C ALA A 64 5.65 -2.81 -2.08
N GLY A 65 6.15 -1.58 -1.98
CA GLY A 65 6.80 -0.88 -3.08
C GLY A 65 6.43 0.59 -3.15
N ASN A 66 6.73 1.23 -4.28
CA ASN A 66 6.46 2.65 -4.49
C ASN A 66 5.07 2.85 -5.10
N CYS A 67 4.20 3.49 -4.33
CA CYS A 67 2.89 3.94 -4.77
C CYS A 67 3.03 5.37 -5.33
N THR A 68 2.73 5.57 -6.61
CA THR A 68 2.81 6.89 -7.25
C THR A 68 1.40 7.48 -7.40
N ILE A 69 1.18 8.62 -6.76
CA ILE A 69 -0.08 9.38 -6.84
C ILE A 69 0.15 10.66 -7.64
N VAL A 70 -0.71 10.91 -8.62
CA VAL A 70 -0.78 12.18 -9.33
C VAL A 70 -1.95 13.02 -8.82
N ALA A 71 -1.76 14.33 -8.79
CA ALA A 71 -2.79 15.30 -8.47
C ALA A 71 -3.00 16.26 -9.64
N ASP A 72 -4.27 16.45 -10.01
CA ASP A 72 -4.71 17.28 -11.12
C ASP A 72 -5.72 18.34 -10.65
N GLN A 73 -5.65 19.52 -11.26
CA GLN A 73 -6.59 20.61 -10.99
C GLN A 73 -6.92 21.33 -12.30
N ALA A 74 -8.19 21.29 -12.68
CA ALA A 74 -8.69 21.98 -13.85
C ALA A 74 -8.57 23.51 -13.70
N GLY A 75 -8.37 24.19 -14.84
CA GLY A 75 -8.46 25.64 -14.92
C GLY A 75 -9.91 26.15 -14.90
N ASN A 76 -10.07 27.46 -14.97
CA ASN A 76 -11.35 28.13 -15.19
C ASN A 76 -11.19 29.31 -16.17
N ALA A 77 -12.18 30.20 -16.27
CA ALA A 77 -12.12 31.33 -17.20
C ALA A 77 -10.94 32.29 -16.96
N ASN A 78 -10.43 32.34 -15.72
CA ASN A 78 -9.38 33.26 -15.26
C ASN A 78 -8.03 32.58 -15.05
N TYR A 79 -8.00 31.23 -14.92
CA TYR A 79 -6.78 30.48 -14.64
C TYR A 79 -6.62 29.26 -15.56
N THR A 80 -5.41 28.99 -16.05
CA THR A 80 -5.11 27.76 -16.82
C THR A 80 -5.18 26.52 -15.93
N ALA A 81 -5.25 25.30 -16.50
CA ALA A 81 -5.06 24.10 -15.68
C ALA A 81 -3.69 24.11 -14.99
N ALA A 82 -3.62 23.59 -13.77
CA ALA A 82 -2.36 23.48 -13.05
C ALA A 82 -1.51 22.36 -13.70
N PRO A 83 -0.17 22.50 -13.75
CA PRO A 83 0.70 21.37 -14.04
C PRO A 83 0.43 20.22 -13.06
N GLN A 84 0.40 18.99 -13.58
CA GLN A 84 0.18 17.80 -12.76
C GLN A 84 1.29 17.69 -11.71
N ALA A 85 0.89 17.54 -10.44
CA ALA A 85 1.83 17.28 -9.35
C ALA A 85 1.92 15.77 -9.11
N THR A 86 3.08 15.28 -8.67
CA THR A 86 3.29 13.86 -8.33
C THR A 86 3.83 13.72 -6.92
N GLN A 87 3.33 12.73 -6.18
CA GLN A 87 3.85 12.31 -4.88
C GLN A 87 4.08 10.80 -4.87
N ILE A 88 5.25 10.38 -4.39
CA ILE A 88 5.60 8.97 -4.21
C ILE A 88 5.41 8.63 -2.73
N ILE A 89 4.68 7.55 -2.47
CA ILE A 89 4.43 7.00 -1.15
C ILE A 89 5.12 5.64 -1.06
N ALA A 90 6.02 5.48 -0.09
CA ALA A 90 6.65 4.19 0.17
C ALA A 90 5.67 3.30 0.95
N VAL A 91 5.27 2.18 0.34
CA VAL A 91 4.44 1.16 0.98
C VAL A 91 5.36 0.09 1.57
N SER A 92 5.37 0.01 2.90
CA SER A 92 6.11 -1.00 3.64
C SER A 92 5.39 -2.37 3.60
N ALA A 93 6.13 -3.44 3.86
CA ALA A 93 5.53 -4.76 4.01
C ALA A 93 4.52 -4.78 5.17
N GLY A 94 3.45 -5.57 5.00
CA GLY A 94 2.50 -5.83 6.07
C GLY A 94 3.16 -6.62 7.22
N ALA A 95 2.59 -6.53 8.41
CA ALA A 95 3.06 -7.31 9.55
C ALA A 95 2.83 -8.80 9.31
N GLN A 96 3.86 -9.61 9.56
CA GLN A 96 3.85 -11.04 9.35
C GLN A 96 4.44 -11.73 10.59
N SER A 97 3.74 -12.74 11.10
CA SER A 97 4.18 -13.52 12.27
C SER A 97 3.99 -15.01 12.03
N VAL A 98 4.80 -15.83 12.70
CA VAL A 98 4.62 -17.27 12.79
C VAL A 98 4.43 -17.62 14.25
N SER A 99 3.34 -18.31 14.56
CA SER A 99 3.04 -18.76 15.93
C SER A 99 2.93 -20.27 15.95
N PHE A 100 3.74 -20.91 16.80
CA PHE A 100 3.65 -22.35 17.01
C PHE A 100 2.43 -22.70 17.86
N GLY A 101 1.82 -23.84 17.54
CA GLY A 101 0.87 -24.51 18.40
C GLY A 101 1.55 -25.24 19.56
N PRO A 102 0.78 -25.98 20.37
CA PRO A 102 1.31 -26.80 21.43
C PRO A 102 2.36 -27.80 20.93
N VAL A 103 3.42 -28.00 21.72
CA VAL A 103 4.47 -28.98 21.40
C VAL A 103 3.98 -30.39 21.73
N PRO A 104 3.96 -31.34 20.78
CA PRO A 104 3.59 -32.71 21.07
C PRO A 104 4.66 -33.41 21.90
N ALA A 105 4.24 -34.15 22.93
CA ALA A 105 5.12 -35.06 23.66
C ALA A 105 5.28 -36.36 22.86
N ILE A 106 6.50 -36.66 22.44
CA ILE A 106 6.83 -37.88 21.69
C ILE A 106 7.92 -38.68 22.39
N SER A 107 7.87 -40.00 22.26
CA SER A 107 8.88 -40.94 22.74
C SER A 107 9.70 -41.48 21.56
N VAL A 108 10.84 -42.13 21.84
CA VAL A 108 11.67 -42.76 20.80
C VAL A 108 10.83 -43.74 19.97
N GLY A 109 10.86 -43.58 18.64
CA GLY A 109 10.06 -44.37 17.69
C GLY A 109 8.62 -43.90 17.51
N GLY A 110 8.18 -42.88 18.26
CA GLY A 110 6.86 -42.26 18.11
C GLY A 110 6.82 -41.10 17.12
N SER A 111 5.61 -40.62 16.84
CA SER A 111 5.35 -39.45 16.00
C SER A 111 4.35 -38.51 16.65
N GLY A 112 4.45 -37.22 16.34
CA GLY A 112 3.50 -36.21 16.77
C GLY A 112 3.37 -35.11 15.72
N THR A 113 2.24 -34.43 15.70
CA THR A 113 1.98 -33.36 14.74
C THR A 113 2.42 -32.02 15.32
N VAL A 114 3.30 -31.33 14.61
CA VAL A 114 3.58 -29.91 14.87
C VAL A 114 2.64 -29.05 14.04
N SER A 115 2.18 -27.95 14.61
CA SER A 115 1.37 -26.98 13.91
C SER A 115 1.92 -25.57 14.14
N ALA A 116 1.75 -24.71 13.15
CA ALA A 116 2.07 -23.30 13.25
C ALA A 116 1.19 -22.53 12.27
N THR A 117 0.82 -21.32 12.65
CA THR A 117 0.02 -20.43 11.81
C THR A 117 0.94 -19.40 11.17
N GLY A 118 0.93 -19.33 9.83
CA GLY A 118 1.78 -18.47 9.00
C GLY A 118 1.25 -17.04 8.83
N GLY A 119 0.56 -16.48 9.82
CA GLY A 119 0.13 -15.07 9.85
C GLY A 119 -0.69 -14.60 8.63
N ALA A 120 -0.63 -13.30 8.36
CA ALA A 120 -1.51 -12.61 7.41
C ALA A 120 -1.17 -12.84 5.92
N SER A 121 0.03 -13.31 5.60
CA SER A 121 0.46 -13.53 4.20
C SER A 121 -0.20 -14.74 3.53
N GLY A 122 -0.80 -15.64 4.30
CA GLY A 122 -1.39 -16.88 3.78
C GLY A 122 -0.37 -17.90 3.25
N ASN A 123 0.93 -17.63 3.38
CA ASN A 123 1.97 -18.58 2.98
C ASN A 123 2.01 -19.78 3.93
N ALA A 124 2.27 -20.97 3.36
CA ALA A 124 2.43 -22.19 4.14
C ALA A 124 3.64 -22.10 5.07
N VAL A 125 3.49 -22.59 6.31
CA VAL A 125 4.63 -22.76 7.22
C VAL A 125 5.32 -24.07 6.89
N THR A 126 6.64 -24.04 6.73
CA THR A 126 7.47 -25.23 6.50
C THR A 126 8.29 -25.55 7.74
N PHE A 127 8.28 -26.83 8.14
CA PHE A 127 9.06 -27.32 9.27
C PHE A 127 10.29 -28.09 8.80
N THR A 128 11.44 -27.84 9.44
CA THR A 128 12.67 -28.59 9.22
C THR A 128 13.31 -28.91 10.57
N SER A 129 13.78 -30.16 10.74
CA SER A 129 14.58 -30.53 11.91
C SER A 129 16.04 -30.12 11.73
N THR A 130 16.62 -29.49 12.75
CA THR A 130 18.06 -29.21 12.83
C THR A 130 18.86 -30.39 13.38
N THR A 131 18.17 -31.43 13.89
CA THR A 131 18.76 -32.67 14.44
C THR A 131 18.16 -33.90 13.75
N PRO A 132 18.34 -34.06 12.42
CA PRO A 132 17.67 -35.10 11.63
C PRO A 132 18.02 -36.55 12.04
N THR A 133 19.14 -36.78 12.74
CA THR A 133 19.49 -38.09 13.32
C THR A 133 18.73 -38.41 14.61
N ILE A 134 18.09 -37.41 15.23
CA ILE A 134 17.32 -37.53 16.48
C ILE A 134 15.82 -37.48 16.20
N CYS A 135 15.38 -36.53 15.38
CA CYS A 135 13.99 -36.36 14.98
C CYS A 135 13.94 -35.84 13.55
N THR A 136 13.07 -36.43 12.72
CA THR A 136 12.84 -36.00 11.34
C THR A 136 11.48 -35.32 11.22
N THR A 137 11.39 -34.26 10.43
CA THR A 137 10.11 -33.66 10.01
C THR A 137 9.60 -34.36 8.76
N GLY A 138 8.33 -34.77 8.74
CA GLY A 138 7.68 -35.40 7.58
C GLY A 138 6.16 -35.17 7.59
N GLY A 139 5.54 -35.19 6.40
CA GLY A 139 4.13 -34.88 6.18
C GLY A 139 3.91 -33.65 5.30
N THR A 140 2.77 -33.58 4.61
CA THR A 140 2.36 -32.39 3.83
C THR A 140 1.83 -31.32 4.77
N ASN A 141 2.40 -30.11 4.70
CA ASN A 141 1.85 -28.93 5.37
C ASN A 141 0.42 -28.71 4.86
N GLY A 142 -0.58 -28.80 5.74
CA GLY A 142 -2.00 -28.64 5.44
C GLY A 142 -2.87 -29.37 6.44
#